data_AF-A0A523Q9N0-F1
#
_entry.id   AF-A0A523Q9N0-F1
#
_cell.length_a   1.000
_cell.length_b   1.000
_cell.length_c   1.000
_cell.angle_alpha   90.00
_cell.angle_beta   90.00
_cell.angle_gamma   90.00
#
_symmetry.space_group_name_H-M   'P 1'
#
loop_
_entity.id
_entity.type
_entity.pdbx_description
1 polymer ?
#
loop_
_entity_poly.entity_id
_entity_poly.type
_entity_poly.pdbx_seq_one_letter_code
_entity_poly.pdbx_strand_id
1 'polypeptide(L)'
;MAMQAAQLGLRYCESQIDLPDADRRITLYPAPSGSPAAYLWENFDNWFGAETKAVSVPHDVWSTGDSSHTPSIRPQCLVEATGIPGGQSYYVTARGFSPDFSADGRGRTKTGSVVWLQSTVALATAGSP
;
A
#
# COMPACT_ATOMS: atom_id res chain seq x y z
N MET A 1 9.59 -14.20 4.44
CA MET A 1 8.36 -13.57 4.97
C MET A 1 8.09 -12.16 4.41
N ALA A 2 9.11 -11.32 4.14
CA ALA A 2 8.87 -9.98 3.57
C ALA A 2 7.97 -9.98 2.31
N MET A 3 8.16 -10.95 1.42
CA MET A 3 7.30 -11.14 0.23
C MET A 3 5.83 -11.40 0.59
N GLN A 4 5.56 -12.32 1.51
CA GLN A 4 4.19 -12.63 1.94
C GLN A 4 3.53 -11.43 2.61
N ALA A 5 4.28 -10.67 3.41
CA ALA A 5 3.80 -9.44 4.01
C ALA A 5 3.46 -8.37 2.95
N ALA A 6 4.32 -8.22 1.94
CA ALA A 6 4.07 -7.30 0.83
C ALA A 6 2.82 -7.70 0.04
N GLN A 7 2.65 -9.00 -0.23
CA GLN A 7 1.45 -9.53 -0.88
C GLN A 7 0.19 -9.26 -0.06
N LEU A 8 0.24 -9.40 1.27
CA LEU A 8 -0.90 -9.06 2.12
C LEU A 8 -1.23 -7.56 2.05
N GLY A 9 -0.22 -6.69 2.13
CA GLY A 9 -0.39 -5.25 1.94
C GLY A 9 -1.04 -4.90 0.60
N LEU A 10 -0.58 -5.56 -0.46
CA LEU A 10 -1.14 -5.41 -1.79
C LEU A 10 -2.62 -5.82 -1.82
N ARG A 11 -2.93 -7.05 -1.40
CA ARG A 11 -4.30 -7.59 -1.39
C ARG A 11 -5.25 -6.78 -0.52
N TYR A 12 -4.79 -6.30 0.63
CA TYR A 12 -5.59 -5.44 1.50
C TYR A 12 -5.99 -4.17 0.75
N CYS A 13 -5.04 -3.39 0.23
CA CYS A 13 -5.38 -2.17 -0.49
C CYS A 13 -6.22 -2.43 -1.75
N GLU A 14 -5.95 -3.50 -2.51
CA GLU A 14 -6.79 -3.90 -3.65
C GLU A 14 -8.25 -4.10 -3.24
N SER A 15 -8.50 -4.84 -2.15
CA SER A 15 -9.85 -5.10 -1.64
C SER A 15 -10.61 -3.84 -1.19
N GLN A 16 -9.88 -2.78 -0.86
CA GLN A 16 -10.47 -1.52 -0.40
C GLN A 16 -10.89 -0.61 -1.56
N ILE A 17 -10.35 -0.80 -2.77
CA ILE A 17 -10.65 0.04 -3.93
C ILE A 17 -12.13 -0.09 -4.33
N ASP A 18 -12.67 -1.31 -4.28
CA ASP A 18 -14.07 -1.59 -4.63
C ASP A 18 -15.08 -1.15 -3.56
N LEU A 19 -14.62 -0.83 -2.35
CA LEU A 19 -15.52 -0.41 -1.26
C LEU A 19 -16.04 1.01 -1.49
N PRO A 20 -17.29 1.32 -1.07
CA PRO A 20 -17.77 2.69 -0.98
C PRO A 20 -16.85 3.55 -0.10
N ASP A 21 -16.77 4.84 -0.40
CA ASP A 21 -15.90 5.78 0.33
C ASP A 21 -16.16 5.77 1.85
N ALA A 22 -17.41 5.55 2.28
CA ALA A 22 -17.79 5.49 3.70
C ALA A 22 -17.24 4.26 4.44
N ASP A 23 -16.99 3.17 3.72
CA ASP A 23 -16.52 1.90 4.29
C ASP A 23 -15.02 1.69 4.05
N ARG A 24 -14.42 2.50 3.16
CA ARG A 24 -13.02 2.39 2.77
C ARG A 24 -12.10 2.91 3.88
N ARG A 25 -11.08 2.10 4.22
CA ARG A 25 -10.05 2.42 5.24
C ARG A 25 -8.73 2.89 4.64
N ILE A 26 -8.71 3.23 3.35
CA ILE A 26 -7.56 3.78 2.63
C ILE A 26 -7.98 5.04 1.87
N THR A 27 -7.01 5.89 1.57
CA THR A 27 -7.20 7.02 0.67
C THR A 27 -6.84 6.60 -0.75
N LEU A 28 -7.73 6.89 -1.71
CA LEU A 28 -7.43 6.79 -3.14
C LEU A 28 -6.89 8.14 -3.59
N TYR A 29 -5.57 8.26 -3.75
CA TYR A 29 -4.96 9.51 -4.17
C TYR A 29 -5.20 9.77 -5.67
N PRO A 30 -5.36 11.05 -6.08
CA PRO A 30 -5.48 11.38 -7.48
C PRO A 30 -4.17 11.07 -8.22
N ALA A 31 -4.27 10.98 -9.55
CA ALA A 31 -3.10 10.85 -10.40
C ALA A 31 -2.18 12.07 -10.23
N PRO A 32 -0.85 11.90 -10.36
CA PRO A 32 0.07 13.00 -10.19
C PRO A 32 -0.22 14.11 -11.21
N SER A 33 -0.37 15.33 -10.70
CA SER A 33 -0.60 16.54 -11.50
C SER A 33 0.60 17.47 -11.37
N GLY A 34 1.08 18.03 -12.48
CA GLY A 34 2.21 18.96 -12.51
C GLY A 34 3.35 18.53 -13.43
N SER A 35 4.45 19.28 -13.42
CA SER A 35 5.65 19.01 -14.22
C SER A 35 6.91 19.18 -13.36
N PRO A 36 7.69 18.11 -13.08
CA PRO A 36 7.40 16.72 -13.44
C PRO A 36 6.27 16.13 -12.58
N ALA A 37 5.40 15.34 -13.21
CA ALA A 37 4.44 14.51 -12.48
C ALA A 37 5.21 13.38 -11.77
N ALA A 38 5.09 13.28 -10.45
CA ALA A 38 5.75 12.25 -9.64
C ALA A 38 4.71 11.50 -8.82
N TYR A 39 4.72 10.18 -8.94
CA TYR A 39 3.82 9.33 -8.16
C TYR A 39 4.20 9.38 -6.67
N LEU A 40 3.20 9.28 -5.81
CA LEU A 40 3.38 9.34 -4.36
C LEU A 40 4.21 8.17 -3.86
N TRP A 41 4.09 6.98 -4.47
CA TRP A 41 4.86 5.81 -4.06
C TRP A 41 6.37 6.01 -4.20
N GLU A 42 6.84 6.86 -5.11
CA GLU A 42 8.27 7.15 -5.34
C GLU A 42 8.89 7.98 -4.22
N ASN A 43 8.09 8.82 -3.56
CA ASN A 43 8.55 9.63 -2.43
C ASN A 43 8.54 8.81 -1.14
N PHE A 44 9.74 8.51 -0.60
CA PHE A 44 9.88 7.73 0.61
C PHE A 44 9.19 8.34 1.85
N ASP A 45 9.06 9.66 1.93
CA ASP A 45 8.38 10.34 3.04
C ASP A 45 6.88 9.99 3.09
N ASN A 46 6.31 9.56 1.96
CA ASN A 46 4.95 9.04 1.93
C ASN A 46 4.83 7.68 2.62
N TRP A 47 5.92 7.02 3.01
CA TRP A 47 5.92 5.71 3.65
C TRP A 47 6.38 5.70 5.11
N PHE A 48 6.99 6.78 5.58
CA PHE A 48 7.56 6.87 6.92
C PHE A 48 7.48 8.30 7.46
N GLY A 49 7.22 8.44 8.76
CA GLY A 49 7.07 9.72 9.43
C GLY A 49 5.64 9.98 9.89
N ALA A 50 5.42 11.14 10.51
CA ALA A 50 4.14 11.50 11.09
C ALA A 50 3.04 11.78 10.05
N GLU A 51 3.42 12.23 8.85
CA GLU A 51 2.50 12.61 7.76
C GLU A 51 2.57 11.64 6.58
N THR A 52 2.87 10.36 6.86
CA THR A 52 2.91 9.30 5.84
C THR A 52 1.55 9.14 5.16
N LYS A 53 1.56 8.95 3.83
CA LYS A 53 0.36 8.66 3.02
C LYS A 53 0.06 7.17 2.90
N ALA A 54 1.07 6.33 3.09
CA ALA A 54 0.92 4.89 3.09
C ALA A 54 0.15 4.44 4.34
N VAL A 55 -0.80 3.54 4.13
CA VAL A 55 -1.61 2.96 5.19
C VAL A 55 -0.95 1.67 5.64
N SER A 56 -0.86 1.47 6.96
CA SER A 56 -0.45 0.17 7.52
C SER A 56 -1.63 -0.78 7.51
N VAL A 57 -1.42 -2.02 7.08
CA VAL A 57 -2.45 -3.07 7.14
C VAL A 57 -2.93 -3.21 8.59
N PRO A 58 -4.25 -3.14 8.84
CA PRO A 58 -4.82 -3.33 10.16
C PRO A 58 -4.44 -4.67 10.79
N HIS A 59 -4.30 -4.69 12.12
CA HIS A 59 -3.85 -5.90 12.84
C HIS A 59 -4.82 -7.07 12.71
N ASP A 60 -6.13 -6.81 12.66
CA ASP A 60 -7.20 -7.78 12.45
C ASP A 60 -7.13 -8.50 11.11
N VAL A 61 -6.60 -7.85 10.07
CA VAL A 61 -6.36 -8.46 8.75
C VAL A 61 -5.12 -9.35 8.77
N TRP A 62 -4.19 -9.11 9.68
CA TRP A 62 -2.92 -9.85 9.82
C TRP A 62 -3.03 -11.05 10.78
N SER A 63 -3.87 -10.98 11.83
CA SER A 63 -3.80 -11.88 12.98
C SER A 63 -4.66 -13.15 12.89
N THR A 64 -5.00 -13.65 11.70
CA THR A 64 -5.93 -14.79 11.53
C THR A 64 -5.32 -16.17 11.82
N GLY A 65 -4.29 -16.27 12.66
CA GLY A 65 -3.74 -17.56 13.09
C GLY A 65 -2.64 -17.39 14.14
N ASP A 66 -2.64 -18.28 15.13
CA ASP A 66 -1.76 -18.40 16.31
C ASP A 66 -0.26 -18.22 16.03
N SER A 67 0.14 -17.01 15.70
CA SER A 67 1.53 -16.66 15.43
C SER A 67 2.01 -15.82 16.61
N SER A 68 2.76 -16.46 17.50
CA SER A 68 3.43 -15.82 18.65
C SER A 68 4.55 -14.84 18.25
N HIS A 69 4.57 -14.41 16.99
CA HIS A 69 5.53 -13.50 16.39
C HIS A 69 4.76 -12.41 15.65
N THR A 70 4.45 -11.33 16.36
CA THR A 70 3.99 -10.08 15.76
C THR A 70 5.22 -9.38 15.18
N PRO A 71 5.34 -9.22 13.85
CA PRO A 71 6.44 -8.45 13.27
C PRO A 71 6.44 -7.03 13.85
N SER A 72 7.63 -6.49 14.09
CA SER A 72 7.81 -5.12 14.61
C SER A 72 7.18 -4.06 13.71
N ILE A 73 7.04 -4.35 12.41
CA ILE A 73 6.46 -3.45 11.43
C ILE A 73 5.44 -4.20 10.57
N ARG A 74 4.24 -3.63 10.49
CA ARG A 74 3.15 -4.12 9.64
C ARG A 74 3.43 -3.79 8.17
N PRO A 75 3.00 -4.63 7.22
CA PRO A 75 3.04 -4.23 5.82
C PRO A 75 2.25 -2.95 5.60
N GLN A 76 2.67 -2.20 4.58
CA GLN A 76 2.07 -0.92 4.23
C GLN A 76 1.68 -0.92 2.75
N CYS A 77 0.70 -0.11 2.39
CA CYS A 77 0.31 0.10 1.00
C CYS A 77 -0.14 1.54 0.74
N LEU A 78 -0.03 1.95 -0.53
CA LEU A 78 -0.41 3.27 -1.02
C LEU A 78 -1.14 3.08 -2.36
N VAL A 79 -2.26 3.79 -2.53
CA VAL A 79 -3.08 3.71 -3.74
C VAL A 79 -3.23 5.07 -4.39
N GLU A 80 -2.91 5.14 -5.67
CA GLU A 80 -3.01 6.36 -6.46
C GLU A 80 -3.52 6.06 -7.86
N ALA A 81 -4.34 6.95 -8.42
CA ALA A 81 -4.87 6.77 -9.77
C ALA A 81 -3.74 6.86 -10.81
N THR A 82 -3.83 6.07 -11.88
CA THR A 82 -2.79 6.05 -12.94
C THR A 82 -2.83 7.28 -13.84
N GLY A 83 -3.96 8.00 -13.88
CA GLY A 83 -4.19 9.11 -14.80
C GLY A 83 -4.42 8.69 -16.25
N ILE A 84 -4.58 7.40 -16.53
CA ILE A 84 -4.87 6.89 -17.88
C ILE A 84 -6.30 7.32 -18.30
N PRO A 85 -6.46 8.07 -19.39
CA PRO A 85 -7.77 8.46 -19.90
C PRO A 85 -8.61 7.25 -20.30
N GLY A 86 -9.91 7.24 -19.99
CA GLY A 86 -10.85 6.23 -20.46
C GLY A 86 -11.19 5.10 -19.47
N GLY A 87 -10.70 5.14 -18.24
CA GLY A 87 -11.13 4.23 -17.18
C GLY A 87 -10.58 4.58 -15.79
N GLN A 88 -11.26 4.10 -14.75
CA GLN A 88 -10.78 4.22 -13.37
C GLN A 88 -9.77 3.09 -13.10
N SER A 89 -8.48 3.43 -13.14
CA SER A 89 -7.40 2.51 -12.79
C SER A 89 -6.46 3.10 -11.76
N TYR A 90 -5.93 2.24 -10.91
CA TYR A 90 -5.10 2.61 -9.76
C TYR A 90 -3.81 1.80 -9.74
N TYR A 91 -2.70 2.46 -9.42
CA TYR A 91 -1.51 1.79 -8.92
C TYR A 91 -1.69 1.49 -7.43
N VAL A 92 -1.52 0.23 -7.08
CA VAL A 92 -1.41 -0.21 -5.69
C VAL A 92 0.04 -0.58 -5.46
N THR A 93 0.75 0.24 -4.69
CA THR A 93 2.09 -0.10 -4.26
C THR A 93 2.01 -0.61 -2.83
N ALA A 94 2.73 -1.68 -2.51
CA ALA A 94 2.82 -2.23 -1.18
C ALA A 94 4.25 -2.57 -0.82
N ARG A 95 4.57 -2.46 0.47
CA ARG A 95 5.84 -2.93 1.00
C ARG A 95 5.66 -3.83 2.21
N GLY A 96 6.42 -4.91 2.23
CA GLY A 96 6.45 -5.90 3.29
C GLY A 96 7.83 -6.01 3.89
N PHE A 97 7.88 -6.30 5.18
CA PHE A 97 9.09 -6.32 5.99
C PHE A 97 9.38 -7.74 6.46
N SER A 98 10.65 -8.14 6.52
CA SER A 98 11.02 -9.39 7.18
C SER A 98 10.90 -9.26 8.70
N PRO A 99 10.78 -10.37 9.46
CA PRO A 99 10.60 -10.31 10.91
C PRO A 99 11.76 -9.66 11.67
N ASP A 100 12.97 -9.76 11.11
CA ASP A 100 14.22 -9.16 11.59
C ASP A 100 14.45 -7.73 11.05
N PHE A 101 13.46 -7.16 10.37
CA PHE A 101 13.54 -5.81 9.86
C PHE A 101 13.69 -4.80 11.00
N SER A 102 14.66 -3.91 10.85
CA SER A 102 14.75 -2.70 11.64
C SER A 102 15.03 -1.50 10.75
N ALA A 103 14.47 -0.36 11.11
CA ALA A 103 14.72 0.90 10.44
C ALA A 103 15.75 1.76 11.19
N ASP A 104 16.47 2.62 10.48
CA ASP A 104 17.17 3.75 11.06
C ASP A 104 16.21 4.88 11.47
N GLY A 105 16.73 5.97 12.04
CA GLY A 105 15.92 7.13 12.43
C GLY A 105 15.20 7.86 11.28
N ARG A 106 15.45 7.45 10.03
CA ARG A 106 14.81 7.98 8.80
C ARG A 106 13.90 6.94 8.15
N GLY A 107 13.62 5.83 8.82
CA GLY A 107 12.75 4.77 8.30
C GLY A 107 13.42 3.80 7.32
N ARG A 108 14.71 3.97 7.03
CA ARG A 108 15.42 3.16 6.02
C ARG A 108 15.92 1.87 6.62
N THR A 109 16.02 0.83 5.79
CA THR A 109 16.47 -0.50 6.22
C THR A 109 17.86 -0.45 6.87
N LYS A 110 17.93 -0.87 8.14
CA LYS A 110 19.17 -1.08 8.88
C LYS A 110 19.51 -2.57 8.96
N THR A 111 18.52 -3.42 9.23
CA THR A 111 18.64 -4.90 9.21
C THR A 111 17.42 -5.52 8.54
N GLY A 112 17.53 -6.79 8.17
CA GLY A 112 16.47 -7.52 7.49
C GLY A 112 16.28 -7.05 6.05
N SER A 113 15.04 -7.17 5.56
CA SER A 113 14.70 -6.92 4.17
C SER A 113 13.34 -6.24 4.03
N VAL A 114 13.21 -5.46 2.95
CA VAL A 114 11.95 -4.88 2.50
C VAL A 114 11.70 -5.36 1.09
N VAL A 115 10.50 -5.89 0.85
CA VAL A 115 10.03 -6.23 -0.48
C VAL A 115 8.99 -5.21 -0.90
N TRP A 116 9.13 -4.70 -2.12
CA TRP A 116 8.18 -3.78 -2.73
C TRP A 116 7.46 -4.51 -3.86
N LEU A 117 6.14 -4.35 -3.90
CA LEU A 117 5.28 -4.86 -4.96
C LEU A 117 4.43 -3.73 -5.49
N GLN A 118 4.13 -3.79 -6.79
CA GLN A 118 3.18 -2.88 -7.42
C GLN A 118 2.24 -3.69 -8.30
N SER A 119 0.96 -3.39 -8.23
CA SER A 119 -0.07 -3.88 -9.14
C SER A 119 -0.86 -2.73 -9.73
N THR A 120 -1.53 -3.00 -10.85
CA THR A 120 -2.49 -2.10 -11.45
C THR A 120 -3.86 -2.75 -11.35
N VAL A 121 -4.82 -2.05 -10.75
CA VAL A 121 -6.22 -2.48 -10.65
C VAL A 121 -7.05 -1.58 -11.55
N ALA A 122 -7.84 -2.18 -12.44
CA ALA A 122 -8.82 -1.47 -13.26
C ALA A 122 -10.22 -1.84 -12.79
N LEU A 123 -11.04 -0.83 -12.52
CA LEU A 123 -12.46 -1.04 -12.21
C LEU A 123 -13.23 -1.24 -13.51
N ALA A 124 -13.94 -2.36 -13.62
CA ALA A 124 -14.89 -2.53 -14.69
C ALA A 124 -16.06 -1.57 -14.45
N THR A 125 -16.24 -0.60 -15.35
CA THR A 125 -17.51 0.14 -15.42
C THR A 125 -18.60 -0.88 -15.76
N ALA A 126 -19.50 -1.14 -14.81
CA ALA A 126 -20.70 -1.89 -15.11
C ALA A 126 -21.42 -1.17 -16.25
N GLY A 127 -21.45 -1.78 -17.43
CA GLY A 127 -22.28 -1.29 -18.53
C GLY A 127 -23.72 -1.28 -18.05
N SER A 128 -24.34 -0.09 -18.02
CA SER A 128 -25.78 0.01 -17.84
C SER A 128 -26.46 -0.80 -18.96
N PRO A 129 -27.50 -1.60 -18.64
CA PRO A 129 -28.32 -2.27 -19.65
C PRO A 129 -29.07 -1.28 -20.54
#